data_AF-A0A1E5JZX6-F1
#
_entry.id   AF-A0A1E5JZX6-F1
#
_cell.length_a   1.000
_cell.length_b   1.000
_cell.length_c   1.000
_cell.angle_alpha   90.00
_cell.angle_beta   90.00
_cell.angle_gamma   90.00
#
_symmetry.space_group_name_H-M   'P 1'
#
loop_
_entity.id
_entity.type
_entity.pdbx_description
1 polymer ?
#
loop_
_entity_poly.entity_id
_entity_poly.type
_entity_poly.pdbx_seq_one_letter_code
_entity_poly.pdbx_strand_id
1 'polypeptide(L)' 'MDKNNQTKANKKWQEKNREHTRYLRNRSTARNFIKKQATLEDIEELEILLEERQYNLKEDNDE' A
#
# COMPACT_ATOMS: atom_id res chain seq x y z
N MET A 1 22.62 -16.49 -19.61
CA MET A 1 21.64 -15.96 -18.64
C MET A 1 20.94 -14.79 -19.29
N ASP A 2 19.80 -15.09 -19.91
CA ASP A 2 18.98 -14.16 -20.70
C ASP A 2 18.69 -12.86 -19.96
N LYS A 3 19.30 -11.77 -20.43
CA LYS A 3 18.96 -10.41 -20.00
C LYS A 3 17.56 -10.11 -20.52
N ASN A 4 16.60 -10.39 -19.63
CA ASN A 4 15.17 -10.25 -19.78
C ASN A 4 14.81 -8.94 -20.52
N ASN A 5 14.43 -9.05 -21.78
CA ASN A 5 14.16 -7.94 -22.71
C ASN A 5 12.80 -7.24 -22.42
N GLN A 6 12.28 -7.40 -21.20
CA GLN A 6 10.99 -6.85 -20.76
C GLN A 6 11.09 -5.41 -20.22
N THR A 7 12.25 -4.76 -20.34
CA THR A 7 12.52 -3.49 -19.64
C THR A 7 11.69 -2.32 -20.15
N LYS A 8 11.31 -2.29 -21.43
CA LYS A 8 10.55 -1.15 -22.00
C LYS A 8 9.04 -1.35 -21.89
N ALA A 9 8.55 -2.56 -22.12
CA ALA A 9 7.12 -2.88 -22.00
C ALA A 9 6.66 -2.85 -20.52
N ASN A 10 7.45 -3.41 -19.60
CA ASN A 10 7.14 -3.32 -18.17
C ASN A 10 7.20 -1.89 -17.65
N LYS A 11 8.15 -1.06 -18.14
CA LYS A 11 8.20 0.37 -17.77
C LYS A 11 6.97 1.14 -18.24
N LYS A 12 6.53 0.94 -19.49
CA LYS A 12 5.30 1.58 -20.01
C LYS A 12 4.05 1.12 -19.27
N TRP A 13 3.97 -0.17 -18.92
CA TRP A 13 2.88 -0.69 -18.09
C TRP A 13 2.93 -0.14 -16.66
N GLN A 14 4.12 -0.06 -16.05
CA GLN A 14 4.32 0.54 -14.74
C GLN A 14 4.06 2.04 -14.72
N GLU A 15 4.30 2.78 -15.80
CA GLU A 15 3.94 4.19 -15.91
C GLU A 15 2.42 4.37 -16.01
N LYS A 16 1.75 3.55 -16.82
CA LYS A 16 0.29 3.56 -16.93
C LYS A 16 -0.42 3.05 -15.67
N ASN A 17 0.25 2.20 -14.89
CA ASN A 17 -0.22 1.64 -13.62
C ASN A 17 0.62 2.11 -12.42
N ARG A 18 1.15 3.34 -12.50
CA ARG A 18 2.10 3.86 -11.51
C ARG A 18 1.45 3.98 -10.14
N GLU A 19 0.20 4.39 -10.12
CA GLU A 19 -0.61 4.50 -8.92
C GLU A 19 -0.91 3.13 -8.31
N HIS A 20 -1.33 2.15 -9.13
CA HIS A 20 -1.57 0.79 -8.67
C HIS A 20 -0.29 0.11 -8.15
N THR A 21 0.84 0.31 -8.82
CA THR A 21 2.14 -0.19 -8.38
C THR A 21 2.56 0.46 -7.06
N ARG A 22 2.36 1.77 -6.92
CA ARG A 22 2.61 2.51 -5.67
C ARG A 22 1.72 1.98 -4.54
N TYR A 23 0.44 1.75 -4.82
CA TYR A 23 -0.50 1.14 -3.87
C TYR A 23 0.00 -0.22 -3.38
N LEU A 24 0.38 -1.12 -4.30
CA LEU A 24 0.88 -2.46 -3.94
C LEU A 24 2.18 -2.42 -3.12
N ARG A 25 3.09 -1.50 -3.47
CA ARG A 25 4.33 -1.28 -2.72
C ARG A 25 4.01 -0.81 -1.31
N ASN A 26 3.22 0.25 -1.18
CA ASN A 26 2.85 0.82 0.12
C ASN A 26 2.15 -0.23 1.00
N ARG A 27 1.21 -0.98 0.44
CA ARG A 27 0.51 -2.06 1.15
C ARG A 27 1.47 -3.14 1.67
N SER A 28 2.46 -3.52 0.87
CA SER A 28 3.43 -4.53 1.26
C SER A 28 4.39 -4.03 2.35
N THR A 29 4.86 -2.78 2.22
CA THR A 29 5.68 -2.14 3.25
C THR A 29 4.93 -2.02 4.57
N ALA A 30 3.70 -1.51 4.55
CA ALA A 30 2.88 -1.35 5.75
C ALA A 30 2.66 -2.69 6.48
N ARG A 31 2.33 -3.77 5.75
CA ARG A 31 2.20 -5.10 6.34
C ARG A 31 3.49 -5.58 7.01
N ASN A 32 4.63 -5.35 6.37
CA ASN A 32 5.91 -5.77 6.95
C ASN A 32 6.28 -4.94 8.19
N PHE A 33 5.98 -3.65 8.16
CA PHE A 33 6.19 -2.75 9.30
C PHE A 33 5.39 -3.23 10.51
N ILE A 34 4.06 -3.36 10.36
CA ILE A 34 3.15 -3.85 11.42
C ILE A 34 3.60 -5.21 11.96
N LYS A 35 4.02 -6.13 11.08
CA LYS A 35 4.33 -7.50 11.48
C LYS A 35 5.69 -7.68 12.18
N LYS A 36 6.68 -6.83 11.88
CA LYS A 36 8.09 -7.10 12.24
C LYS A 36 8.85 -5.93 12.84
N GLN A 37 8.37 -4.70 12.70
CA GLN A 37 9.12 -3.50 13.06
C GLN A 37 8.38 -2.58 14.03
N ALA A 38 7.04 -2.52 13.92
CA ALA A 38 6.21 -1.68 14.76
C ALA A 38 6.35 -2.05 16.23
N THR A 39 6.45 -1.01 17.07
CA THR A 39 6.38 -1.10 18.52
C THR A 39 4.93 -1.14 18.99
N LEU A 40 4.71 -1.35 20.30
CA LEU A 40 3.35 -1.36 20.84
C LEU A 40 2.64 -0.01 20.63
N GLU A 41 3.36 1.10 20.88
CA GLU A 41 2.84 2.47 20.68
C GLU A 41 2.49 2.72 19.21
N ASP A 42 3.33 2.26 18.27
CA ASP A 42 3.01 2.35 16.83
C ASP A 42 1.74 1.58 16.47
N ILE A 43 1.52 0.41 17.08
CA ILE A 43 0.32 -0.40 16.82
C ILE A 43 -0.93 0.30 17.35
N GLU A 44 -0.87 0.85 18.57
CA GLU A 44 -1.96 1.61 19.17
C GLU A 44 -2.32 2.86 18.33
N GLU A 45 -1.32 3.62 17.87
CA GLU A 45 -1.56 4.76 16.97
C GLU A 45 -2.19 4.31 15.64
N LEU A 46 -1.68 3.23 15.04
CA LEU A 46 -2.20 2.71 13.78
C LEU A 46 -3.64 2.21 13.89
N GLU A 47 -4.04 1.65 15.03
CA GLU A 47 -5.43 1.25 15.29
C GLU A 47 -6.37 2.45 15.28
N ILE A 48 -6.02 3.55 15.94
CA ILE A 48 -6.81 4.79 15.94
C ILE A 48 -6.96 5.33 14.51
N LEU A 49 -5.85 5.39 13.76
CA LEU A 49 -5.87 5.85 12.36
C LEU A 49 -6.71 4.94 11.46
N LEU A 50 -6.73 3.62 11.73
CA LEU A 50 -7.56 2.66 11.01
C LEU A 50 -9.04 2.85 11.30
N GLU A 51 -9.42 3.11 12.54
CA GLU A 51 -10.80 3.40 12.93
C GLU A 51 -11.33 4.65 12.23
N GLU A 52 -10.60 5.77 12.29
CA GLU A 52 -10.96 7.00 11.59
C GLU A 52 -11.13 6.77 10.08
N ARG A 53 -10.20 6.03 9.47
CA ARG A 53 -10.29 5.73 8.03
C ARG A 53 -11.50 4.87 7.69
N GLN A 54 -11.84 3.89 8.53
CA GLN A 54 -13.02 3.05 8.34
C GLN A 54 -14.31 3.85 8.50
N TYR A 55 -14.36 4.75 9.49
CA TYR A 55 -15.50 5.64 9.70
C TYR A 55 -15.76 6.49 8.45
N ASN A 56 -14.74 7.22 7.99
CA ASN A 56 -14.85 8.06 6.79
C ASN A 56 -15.24 7.25 5.55
N LEU A 57 -14.69 6.04 5.39
CA LEU A 57 -15.08 5.16 4.27
C LEU A 57 -16.53 4.68 4.37
N LYS A 58 -17.06 4.46 5.57
CA LYS A 58 -18.47 4.05 5.72
C LYS A 58 -19.40 5.23 5.42
N GLU A 59 -19.11 6.41 5.96
CA GLU A 59 -19.87 7.63 5.63
C GLU A 59 -19.90 7.91 4.13
N ASP A 60 -18.75 7.80 3.44
CA ASP A 60 -18.66 7.98 1.98
C ASP A 60 -19.49 6.94 1.17
N ASN A 61 -19.88 5.81 1.75
CA ASN A 61 -20.69 4.78 1.09
C ASN A 61 -22.19 4.85 1.43
N ASP A 62 -22.56 5.60 2.48
CA ASP A 62 -23.94 5.78 2.93
C ASP A 62 -24.58 7.08 2.37
N GLU A 63 -23.81 7.91 1.65
CA GLU A 63 -24.24 9.08 0.85
C GLU A 63 -24.49 8.73 -0.64
#